data_AF-A0A4Q7V6B5-F1
#
_entry.id   AF-A0A4Q7V6B5-F1
#
_cell.length_a   1.000
_cell.length_b   1.000
_cell.length_c   1.000
_cell.angle_alpha   90.00
_cell.angle_beta   90.00
_cell.angle_gamma   90.00
#
_symmetry.space_group_name_H-M   'P 1'
#
loop_
_entity.id
_entity.type
_entity.pdbx_description
1 polymer ?
#
loop_
_entity_poly.entity_id
_entity_poly.type
_entity_poly.pdbx_seq_one_letter_code
_entity_poly.pdbx_strand_id
1 'polypeptide(L)'
;MRRLIILLFVMVSGMHAFARVQTQDSLSLVGLFDNEVLLEIDLKTDFESLFADVSENRVFHNASLTVKNPSCAFANMAIKLKPRGGFRLRKQTCDFPPLRFKFHAKKADGTIFQGQNKLKYVSHCQNFKKDYELHTLEEFLVYKMYNVFTDYSYRVRLARVNFIDTNKLDTLQRFGFFVEDKLHLAKRIGRHSLKFRNIKQYQVLRKNMLVLSLFQYMVGNCDWDVSRLHNIDLMSVDENSLPVAVPYDFDWCALVGHEYFVPDPQIDLDAKYQRRYKSYQWTKEEFETAFEEFKEHKDELYSLISDFTYLENNNRLKLLAYISEFYELISSKSDVRDYLMKNAKKIPNNY
;
A
#
# COMPACT_ATOMS: atom_id res chain seq x y z
N MET A 1 -30.61 62.13 -56.65
CA MET A 1 -30.77 60.73 -57.15
C MET A 1 -29.69 59.85 -56.54
N ARG A 2 -30.14 58.79 -55.87
CA ARG A 2 -29.43 57.65 -55.26
C ARG A 2 -28.01 57.36 -55.75
N ARG A 3 -27.07 57.21 -54.81
CA ARG A 3 -26.18 56.03 -54.70
C ARG A 3 -25.83 55.79 -53.23
N LEU A 4 -26.50 54.80 -52.64
CA LEU A 4 -26.21 54.24 -51.32
C LEU A 4 -25.08 53.21 -51.53
N ILE A 5 -23.88 53.49 -51.02
CA ILE A 5 -22.78 52.53 -50.98
C ILE A 5 -22.86 51.83 -49.61
N ILE A 6 -23.33 50.59 -49.61
CA ILE A 6 -23.27 49.70 -48.45
C ILE A 6 -21.84 49.16 -48.37
N LEU A 7 -21.05 49.67 -47.42
CA LEU A 7 -19.75 49.10 -47.08
C LEU A 7 -19.98 47.93 -46.12
N LEU A 8 -19.78 46.72 -46.64
CA LEU A 8 -19.82 45.48 -45.90
C LEU A 8 -18.55 45.39 -45.02
N PHE A 9 -18.68 45.66 -43.72
CA PHE A 9 -17.59 45.49 -42.76
C PHE A 9 -17.50 44.00 -42.41
N VAL A 10 -16.60 43.26 -43.08
CA VAL A 10 -16.26 41.88 -42.71
C VAL A 10 -15.44 41.94 -41.42
N MET A 11 -16.09 41.70 -40.28
CA MET A 11 -15.37 41.41 -39.03
C MET A 11 -14.68 40.05 -39.17
N VAL A 12 -13.38 40.07 -39.47
CA VAL A 12 -12.51 38.91 -39.28
C VAL A 12 -12.26 38.80 -37.78
N SER A 13 -13.08 37.99 -37.09
CA SER A 13 -12.79 37.53 -35.74
C SER A 13 -11.58 36.60 -35.81
N GLY A 14 -10.39 37.17 -35.63
CA GLY A 14 -9.16 36.41 -35.45
C GLY A 14 -9.24 35.60 -34.16
N MET A 15 -9.66 34.34 -34.26
CA MET A 15 -9.48 33.34 -33.20
C MET A 15 -7.96 33.18 -32.97
N HIS A 16 -7.43 33.94 -32.02
CA HIS A 16 -6.11 33.67 -31.47
C HIS A 16 -6.27 32.45 -30.57
N ALA A 17 -6.08 31.27 -31.15
CA ALA A 17 -5.80 30.07 -30.40
C ALA A 17 -4.52 30.35 -29.60
N PHE A 18 -4.67 30.66 -28.31
CA PHE A 18 -3.57 30.58 -27.37
C PHE A 18 -3.18 29.10 -27.27
N ALA A 19 -2.31 28.67 -28.18
CA ALA A 19 -1.50 27.49 -27.98
C ALA A 19 -0.68 27.76 -26.73
N ARG A 20 -1.07 27.15 -25.62
CA ARG A 20 -0.24 27.06 -24.43
C ARG A 20 0.97 26.25 -24.87
N VAL A 21 2.06 26.94 -25.21
CA VAL A 21 3.38 26.33 -25.27
C VAL A 21 3.61 25.81 -23.86
N GLN A 22 3.40 24.51 -23.65
CA GLN A 22 3.96 23.80 -22.52
C GLN A 22 5.46 23.93 -22.69
N THR A 23 6.04 24.94 -22.05
CA THR A 23 7.48 24.96 -21.83
C THR A 23 7.80 23.64 -21.13
N GLN A 24 8.64 22.85 -21.80
CA GLN A 24 9.22 21.62 -21.31
C GLN A 24 10.24 21.98 -20.21
N ASP A 25 9.74 22.60 -19.15
CA ASP A 25 10.51 23.07 -18.02
C ASP A 25 10.64 21.90 -17.04
N SER A 26 11.81 21.27 -17.06
CA SER A 26 12.28 20.27 -16.10
C SER A 26 11.27 19.15 -15.79
N LEU A 27 11.42 18.00 -16.46
CA LEU A 27 11.03 16.72 -15.88
C LEU A 27 11.81 16.54 -14.57
N SER A 28 11.33 17.14 -13.48
CA SER A 28 11.75 16.75 -12.14
C SER A 28 11.49 15.25 -12.07
N LEU A 29 12.55 14.45 -11.89
CA LEU A 29 12.44 13.03 -11.65
C LEU A 29 11.67 12.84 -10.34
N VAL A 30 10.34 12.74 -10.45
CA VAL A 30 9.47 12.38 -9.34
C VAL A 30 9.84 10.95 -8.94
N GLY A 31 10.15 10.73 -7.67
CA GLY A 31 10.56 9.42 -7.17
C GLY A 31 9.48 8.37 -7.34
N LEU A 32 9.88 7.08 -7.37
CA LEU A 32 8.98 5.93 -7.56
C LEU A 32 7.71 5.97 -6.69
N PHE A 33 7.84 6.44 -5.45
CA PHE A 33 6.77 6.48 -4.44
C PHE A 33 6.19 7.88 -4.22
N ASP A 34 6.62 8.90 -4.98
CA ASP A 34 6.08 10.26 -4.95
C ASP A 34 5.08 10.50 -6.09
N ASN A 35 4.86 9.50 -6.91
CA ASN A 35 3.95 9.52 -8.04
C ASN A 35 2.84 8.49 -7.78
N GLU A 36 1.62 8.77 -8.23
CA GLU A 36 0.45 7.86 -8.09
C GLU A 36 -0.01 7.23 -9.42
N VAL A 37 0.53 7.66 -10.57
CA VAL A 37 0.23 7.09 -11.90
C VAL A 37 0.55 5.59 -11.95
N LEU A 38 -0.25 4.76 -12.63
CA LEU A 38 0.09 3.34 -12.80
C LEU A 38 1.49 3.16 -13.42
N LEU A 39 2.33 2.35 -12.77
CA LEU A 39 3.62 1.96 -13.34
C LEU A 39 3.43 0.80 -14.34
N GLU A 40 3.72 1.03 -15.61
CA GLU A 40 3.65 0.00 -16.63
C GLU A 40 5.06 -0.53 -16.93
N ILE A 41 5.27 -1.84 -16.72
CA ILE A 41 6.59 -2.46 -16.88
C ILE A 41 6.56 -3.77 -17.65
N ASP A 42 7.55 -3.97 -18.51
CA ASP A 42 7.89 -5.28 -19.07
C ASP A 42 9.01 -5.89 -18.22
N LEU A 43 8.79 -7.10 -17.70
CA LEU A 43 9.75 -7.84 -16.90
C LEU A 43 10.10 -9.16 -17.61
N LYS A 44 11.35 -9.28 -18.07
CA LYS A 44 11.82 -10.43 -18.85
C LYS A 44 12.88 -11.22 -18.09
N THR A 45 12.64 -12.51 -17.89
CA THR A 45 13.57 -13.47 -17.24
C THR A 45 13.13 -14.90 -17.54
N ASP A 46 13.95 -15.88 -17.17
CA ASP A 46 13.53 -17.26 -16.98
C ASP A 46 12.68 -17.35 -15.70
N PHE A 47 11.35 -17.33 -15.85
CA PHE A 47 10.43 -17.39 -14.69
C PHE A 47 10.32 -18.81 -14.13
N GLU A 48 10.51 -19.84 -14.96
CA GLU A 48 10.48 -21.23 -14.53
C GLU A 48 11.60 -21.52 -13.52
N SER A 49 12.84 -21.14 -13.85
CA SER A 49 13.99 -21.25 -12.95
C SER A 49 13.83 -20.36 -11.71
N LEU A 50 13.33 -19.14 -11.89
CA LEU A 50 13.10 -18.20 -10.79
C LEU A 50 12.11 -18.75 -9.76
N PHE A 51 10.96 -19.27 -10.20
CA PHE A 51 9.91 -19.78 -9.32
C PHE A 51 10.18 -21.21 -8.82
N ALA A 52 11.11 -21.94 -9.46
CA ALA A 52 11.64 -23.16 -8.89
C ALA A 52 12.56 -22.90 -7.67
N ASP A 53 13.23 -21.74 -7.62
CA ASP A 53 14.22 -21.38 -6.59
C ASP A 53 13.58 -20.84 -5.29
N VAL A 54 12.84 -21.71 -4.60
CA VAL A 54 12.15 -21.39 -3.33
C VAL A 54 12.89 -21.90 -2.09
N SER A 55 14.10 -22.45 -2.27
CA SER A 55 14.92 -23.00 -1.19
C SER A 55 15.43 -21.91 -0.22
N GLU A 56 15.96 -22.31 0.92
CA GLU A 56 16.60 -21.39 1.87
C GLU A 56 17.83 -20.67 1.26
N ASN A 57 18.55 -21.34 0.36
CA ASN A 57 19.78 -20.84 -0.29
C ASN A 57 19.53 -20.11 -1.62
N ARG A 58 18.27 -19.76 -1.90
CA ARG A 58 17.87 -19.09 -3.14
C ARG A 58 18.66 -17.82 -3.46
N VAL A 59 18.93 -17.63 -4.74
CA VAL A 59 19.83 -16.61 -5.27
C VAL A 59 19.09 -15.54 -6.08
N PHE A 60 19.83 -14.52 -6.50
CA PHE A 60 19.31 -13.49 -7.39
C PHE A 60 19.53 -13.91 -8.85
N HIS A 61 18.44 -14.01 -9.61
CA HIS A 61 18.41 -14.33 -11.04
C HIS A 61 18.45 -13.06 -11.88
N ASN A 62 19.12 -13.08 -13.03
CA ASN A 62 19.21 -11.91 -13.89
C ASN A 62 17.88 -11.67 -14.62
N ALA A 63 17.45 -10.41 -14.72
CA ALA A 63 16.25 -10.03 -15.45
C ALA A 63 16.46 -8.70 -16.17
N SER A 64 15.64 -8.44 -17.18
CA SER A 64 15.52 -7.14 -17.85
C SER A 64 14.21 -6.49 -17.45
N LEU A 65 14.26 -5.22 -17.07
CA LEU A 65 13.10 -4.40 -16.75
C LEU A 65 13.02 -3.23 -17.73
N THR A 66 11.85 -3.02 -18.33
CA THR A 66 11.56 -1.88 -19.19
C THR A 66 10.37 -1.11 -18.65
N VAL A 67 10.53 0.18 -18.38
CA VAL A 67 9.41 1.07 -18.03
C VAL A 67 8.74 1.59 -19.30
N LYS A 68 7.42 1.49 -19.37
CA LYS A 68 6.60 1.83 -20.56
C LYS A 68 5.92 3.20 -20.46
N ASN A 69 5.90 3.82 -19.30
CA ASN A 69 5.29 5.14 -19.11
C ASN A 69 6.04 6.22 -19.91
N PRO A 70 5.40 6.93 -20.86
CA PRO A 70 6.05 7.95 -21.70
C PRO A 70 6.62 9.14 -20.91
N SER A 71 6.06 9.43 -19.73
CA SER A 71 6.46 10.51 -18.83
C SER A 71 7.63 10.16 -17.91
N CYS A 72 8.08 8.91 -17.91
CA CYS A 72 9.20 8.46 -17.11
C CYS A 72 10.46 8.41 -17.99
N ALA A 73 11.61 8.83 -17.45
CA ALA A 73 12.88 8.63 -18.15
C ALA A 73 13.04 7.15 -18.50
N PHE A 74 13.16 6.85 -19.80
CA PHE A 74 13.22 5.49 -20.33
C PHE A 74 14.26 4.67 -19.58
N ALA A 75 13.81 3.65 -18.85
CA ALA A 75 14.67 2.73 -18.13
C ALA A 75 14.50 1.33 -18.72
N ASN A 76 15.33 1.00 -19.72
CA ASN A 76 15.65 -0.39 -20.00
C ASN A 76 16.89 -0.73 -19.15
N MET A 77 16.70 -1.57 -18.14
CA MET A 77 17.73 -1.86 -17.17
C MET A 77 17.84 -3.36 -16.87
N ALA A 78 19.09 -3.82 -16.83
CA ALA A 78 19.44 -5.09 -16.25
C ALA A 78 19.31 -4.99 -14.72
N ILE A 79 18.44 -5.83 -14.16
CA ILE A 79 18.19 -5.95 -12.72
C ILE A 79 18.38 -7.41 -12.30
N LYS A 80 18.18 -7.68 -11.01
CA LYS A 80 18.06 -9.06 -10.52
C LYS A 80 16.80 -9.27 -9.71
N LEU A 81 16.25 -10.47 -9.79
CA LEU A 81 15.03 -10.89 -9.09
C LEU A 81 15.33 -12.04 -8.15
N LYS A 82 14.56 -12.14 -7.07
CA LYS A 82 14.61 -13.28 -6.17
C LYS A 82 13.24 -13.52 -5.54
N PRO A 83 12.75 -14.77 -5.44
CA PRO A 83 11.54 -15.05 -4.68
C PRO A 83 11.72 -14.68 -3.20
N ARG A 84 10.70 -14.07 -2.62
CA ARG A 84 10.69 -13.66 -1.21
C ARG A 84 9.44 -14.22 -0.54
N GLY A 85 9.42 -14.18 0.79
CA GLY A 85 8.25 -14.59 1.56
C GLY A 85 8.57 -15.69 2.55
N GLY A 86 7.60 -15.99 3.39
CA GLY A 86 7.53 -17.21 4.19
C GLY A 86 6.37 -18.06 3.67
N PHE A 87 5.15 -17.73 4.08
CA PHE A 87 3.93 -18.44 3.66
C PHE A 87 3.73 -18.42 2.13
N ARG A 88 3.66 -17.23 1.51
CA ARG A 88 3.50 -17.04 0.06
C ARG A 88 4.71 -17.45 -0.80
N LEU A 89 5.81 -17.92 -0.20
CA LEU A 89 6.94 -18.52 -0.93
C LEU A 89 6.73 -20.01 -1.20
N ARG A 90 5.85 -20.66 -0.42
CA ARG A 90 5.61 -22.10 -0.51
C ARG A 90 4.77 -22.40 -1.75
N LYS A 91 5.18 -23.39 -2.55
CA LYS A 91 4.51 -23.75 -3.82
C LYS A 91 3.06 -24.20 -3.64
N GLN A 92 2.73 -24.81 -2.50
CA GLN A 92 1.35 -25.18 -2.18
C GLN A 92 0.44 -23.97 -1.90
N THR A 93 1.03 -22.80 -1.62
CA THR A 93 0.31 -21.57 -1.34
C THR A 93 0.25 -20.69 -2.58
N CYS A 94 1.40 -20.46 -3.24
CA CYS A 94 1.51 -19.61 -4.40
C CYS A 94 2.35 -20.29 -5.50
N ASP A 95 1.84 -20.30 -6.73
CA ASP A 95 2.62 -20.63 -7.93
C ASP A 95 3.39 -19.41 -8.49
N PHE A 96 3.04 -18.21 -8.01
CA PHE A 96 3.65 -16.94 -8.37
C PHE A 96 4.06 -16.15 -7.11
N PRO A 97 5.18 -16.50 -6.46
CA PRO A 97 5.57 -15.91 -5.19
C PRO A 97 5.89 -14.40 -5.31
N PRO A 98 5.81 -13.64 -4.20
CA PRO A 98 6.24 -12.25 -4.20
C PRO A 98 7.75 -12.17 -4.48
N LEU A 99 8.17 -11.04 -5.06
CA LEU A 99 9.52 -10.89 -5.59
C LEU A 99 10.31 -9.82 -4.83
N ARG A 100 11.62 -9.98 -4.83
CA ARG A 100 12.56 -8.93 -4.44
C ARG A 100 13.35 -8.51 -5.66
N PHE A 101 13.19 -7.26 -6.05
CA PHE A 101 13.94 -6.61 -7.11
C PHE A 101 15.25 -6.08 -6.53
N LYS A 102 16.34 -6.21 -7.28
CA LYS A 102 17.64 -5.63 -6.95
C LYS A 102 18.14 -4.84 -8.16
N PHE A 103 18.37 -3.56 -7.91
CA PHE A 103 18.86 -2.61 -8.90
C PHE A 103 20.35 -2.38 -8.71
N HIS A 104 21.04 -2.07 -9.81
CA HIS A 104 22.41 -1.58 -9.76
C HIS A 104 22.36 -0.07 -9.61
N ALA A 105 22.84 0.49 -8.50
CA ALA A 105 22.73 1.92 -8.18
C ALA A 105 23.09 2.84 -9.36
N LYS A 106 24.28 2.65 -9.95
CA LYS A 106 24.74 3.42 -11.13
C LYS A 106 23.82 3.34 -12.36
N LYS A 107 23.04 2.26 -12.52
CA LYS A 107 22.09 2.08 -13.63
C LYS A 107 20.70 2.63 -13.30
N ALA A 108 20.42 2.87 -12.02
CA ALA A 108 19.15 3.41 -11.56
C ALA A 108 19.18 4.95 -11.47
N ASP A 109 20.37 5.55 -11.36
CA ASP A 109 20.56 7.00 -11.40
C ASP A 109 19.99 7.60 -12.70
N GLY A 110 19.26 8.72 -12.58
CA GLY A 110 18.55 9.34 -13.71
C GLY A 110 17.26 8.64 -14.14
N THR A 111 16.86 7.55 -13.47
CA THR A 111 15.60 6.83 -13.73
C THR A 111 14.61 7.00 -12.58
N ILE A 112 13.37 6.55 -12.76
CA ILE A 112 12.38 6.51 -11.67
C ILE A 112 12.80 5.63 -10.49
N PHE A 113 13.75 4.71 -10.70
CA PHE A 113 14.31 3.84 -9.66
C PHE A 113 15.54 4.43 -8.98
N GLN A 114 15.87 5.71 -9.21
CA GLN A 114 16.99 6.37 -8.56
C GLN A 114 16.94 6.21 -7.03
N GLY A 115 18.10 5.94 -6.43
CA GLY A 115 18.23 5.68 -5.00
C GLY A 115 17.73 4.30 -4.56
N GLN A 116 16.99 3.57 -5.39
CA GLN A 116 16.49 2.23 -5.04
C GLN A 116 17.60 1.19 -5.20
N ASN A 117 17.87 0.42 -4.14
CA ASN A 117 18.81 -0.71 -4.18
C ASN A 117 18.05 -2.03 -4.26
N LYS A 118 17.10 -2.24 -3.34
CA LYS A 118 16.24 -3.41 -3.30
C LYS A 118 14.81 -2.97 -3.05
N LEU A 119 13.86 -3.57 -3.75
CA LEU A 119 12.44 -3.33 -3.54
C LEU A 119 11.70 -4.63 -3.32
N LYS A 120 10.73 -4.60 -2.40
CA LYS A 120 9.73 -5.67 -2.28
C LYS A 120 8.66 -5.41 -3.34
N TYR A 121 8.26 -6.47 -4.03
CA TYR A 121 7.14 -6.49 -4.95
C TYR A 121 6.14 -7.54 -4.48
N VAL A 122 4.90 -7.12 -4.26
CA VAL A 122 3.78 -8.00 -3.95
C VAL A 122 3.13 -8.41 -5.27
N SER A 123 3.02 -9.72 -5.49
CA SER A 123 2.46 -10.34 -6.69
C SER A 123 1.10 -10.97 -6.40
N HIS A 124 0.38 -11.34 -7.45
CA HIS A 124 -0.93 -12.00 -7.37
C HIS A 124 -0.92 -13.39 -6.73
N CYS A 125 0.22 -14.03 -6.45
CA CYS A 125 0.30 -15.35 -5.79
C CYS A 125 -0.22 -16.56 -6.60
N GLN A 126 -1.42 -16.56 -7.19
CA GLN A 126 -1.94 -17.68 -8.00
C GLN A 126 -2.38 -17.26 -9.41
N ASN A 127 -1.80 -17.90 -10.45
CA ASN A 127 -2.06 -17.53 -11.85
C ASN A 127 -3.47 -17.86 -12.35
N PHE A 128 -4.02 -19.00 -11.91
CA PHE A 128 -5.24 -19.59 -12.47
C PHE A 128 -6.52 -19.17 -11.74
N LYS A 129 -6.39 -18.50 -10.59
CA LYS A 129 -7.52 -18.00 -9.80
C LYS A 129 -7.61 -16.49 -9.95
N LYS A 130 -8.71 -15.99 -10.51
CA LYS A 130 -8.90 -14.55 -10.77
C LYS A 130 -8.90 -13.71 -9.48
N ASP A 131 -9.46 -14.25 -8.40
CA ASP A 131 -9.62 -13.52 -7.12
C ASP A 131 -8.28 -13.15 -6.47
N TYR A 132 -7.19 -13.82 -6.84
CA TYR A 132 -5.86 -13.60 -6.27
C TYR A 132 -5.20 -12.29 -6.73
N GLU A 133 -5.49 -11.85 -7.95
CA GLU A 133 -5.12 -10.50 -8.40
C GLU A 133 -5.97 -9.42 -7.71
N LEU A 134 -7.26 -9.69 -7.52
CA LEU A 134 -8.17 -8.84 -6.74
C LEU A 134 -7.63 -8.62 -5.32
N HIS A 135 -7.25 -9.68 -4.60
CA HIS A 135 -6.69 -9.54 -3.25
C HIS A 135 -5.41 -8.71 -3.18
N THR A 136 -4.59 -8.75 -4.24
CA THR A 136 -3.38 -7.92 -4.32
C THR A 136 -3.72 -6.43 -4.48
N LEU A 137 -4.79 -6.13 -5.21
CA LEU A 137 -5.32 -4.78 -5.34
C LEU A 137 -5.99 -4.30 -4.04
N GLU A 138 -6.67 -5.18 -3.32
CA GLU A 138 -7.23 -4.89 -1.99
C GLU A 138 -6.12 -4.61 -0.97
N GLU A 139 -5.06 -5.43 -0.94
CA GLU A 139 -3.88 -5.19 -0.08
C GLU A 139 -3.22 -3.85 -0.40
N PHE A 140 -3.07 -3.52 -1.69
CA PHE A 140 -2.58 -2.21 -2.12
C PHE A 140 -3.43 -1.07 -1.56
N LEU A 141 -4.76 -1.18 -1.64
CA LEU A 141 -5.67 -0.19 -1.07
C LEU A 141 -5.51 -0.08 0.45
N VAL A 142 -5.27 -1.18 1.17
CA VAL A 142 -5.03 -1.11 2.63
C VAL A 142 -3.80 -0.26 2.96
N TYR A 143 -2.70 -0.38 2.22
CA TYR A 143 -1.56 0.54 2.39
C TYR A 143 -1.97 1.99 2.13
N LYS A 144 -2.70 2.26 1.03
CA LYS A 144 -3.13 3.60 0.67
C LYS A 144 -4.07 4.21 1.71
N MET A 145 -5.00 3.43 2.25
CA MET A 145 -5.87 3.84 3.35
C MET A 145 -5.08 4.16 4.62
N TYR A 146 -4.03 3.41 4.94
CA TYR A 146 -3.18 3.73 6.09
C TYR A 146 -2.37 5.03 5.89
N ASN A 147 -1.98 5.33 4.65
CA ASN A 147 -1.27 6.58 4.32
C ASN A 147 -2.11 7.83 4.62
N VAL A 148 -3.44 7.74 4.58
CA VAL A 148 -4.35 8.86 4.91
C VAL A 148 -4.19 9.31 6.37
N PHE A 149 -4.02 8.36 7.30
CA PHE A 149 -3.98 8.65 8.73
C PHE A 149 -2.62 9.11 9.23
N THR A 150 -1.53 8.74 8.55
CA THR A 150 -0.20 9.01 9.08
C THR A 150 0.93 8.91 8.05
N ASP A 151 1.92 9.78 8.18
CA ASP A 151 3.20 9.68 7.46
C ASP A 151 4.08 8.53 7.95
N TYR A 152 3.81 8.00 9.16
CA TYR A 152 4.45 6.79 9.71
C TYR A 152 3.90 5.52 9.06
N SER A 153 3.92 5.48 7.74
CA SER A 153 3.31 4.45 6.91
C SER A 153 4.21 4.17 5.71
N TYR A 154 4.24 2.92 5.24
CA TYR A 154 4.93 2.59 4.00
C TYR A 154 4.16 3.16 2.80
N ARG A 155 4.85 3.81 1.88
CA ARG A 155 4.26 4.13 0.57
C ARG A 155 4.30 2.93 -0.36
N VAL A 156 3.33 2.87 -1.27
CA VAL A 156 3.21 1.80 -2.27
C VAL A 156 3.01 2.38 -3.66
N ARG A 157 3.47 1.65 -4.68
CA ARG A 157 3.35 2.04 -6.09
C ARG A 157 2.74 0.89 -6.87
N LEU A 158 1.51 1.09 -7.36
CA LEU A 158 0.82 0.11 -8.20
C LEU A 158 1.55 -0.05 -9.54
N ALA A 159 1.68 -1.30 -9.96
CA ALA A 159 2.29 -1.65 -11.24
C ALA A 159 1.40 -2.64 -12.01
N ARG A 160 1.36 -2.46 -13.33
CA ARG A 160 0.88 -3.47 -14.28
C ARG A 160 2.10 -4.02 -15.00
N VAL A 161 2.31 -5.32 -14.85
CA VAL A 161 3.53 -6.00 -15.26
C VAL A 161 3.24 -7.00 -16.35
N ASN A 162 3.94 -6.89 -17.47
CA ASN A 162 4.03 -7.93 -18.48
C ASN A 162 5.20 -8.86 -18.10
N PHE A 163 4.90 -10.03 -17.58
CA PHE A 163 5.88 -11.07 -17.28
C PHE A 163 6.17 -11.87 -18.56
N ILE A 164 7.33 -11.63 -19.15
CA ILE A 164 7.79 -12.23 -20.41
C ILE A 164 8.80 -13.32 -20.08
N ASP A 165 8.40 -14.58 -20.20
CA ASP A 165 9.30 -15.71 -19.97
C ASP A 165 10.28 -15.84 -21.14
N THR A 166 11.57 -16.06 -20.85
CA THR A 166 12.57 -16.30 -21.90
C THR A 166 12.47 -17.70 -22.50
N ASN A 167 11.83 -18.63 -21.81
CA ASN A 167 11.73 -20.04 -22.19
C ASN A 167 10.38 -20.38 -22.85
N LYS A 168 9.41 -19.46 -22.82
CA LYS A 168 8.06 -19.64 -23.39
C LYS A 168 7.69 -18.44 -24.25
N LEU A 169 6.81 -18.65 -25.23
CA LEU A 169 6.30 -17.58 -26.09
C LEU A 169 5.13 -16.79 -25.47
N ASP A 170 4.74 -17.12 -24.23
CA ASP A 170 3.60 -16.52 -23.56
C ASP A 170 4.02 -15.29 -22.71
N THR A 171 3.12 -14.34 -22.59
CA THR A 171 3.28 -13.15 -21.74
C THR A 171 2.09 -13.06 -20.79
N LEU A 172 2.39 -13.10 -19.50
CA LEU A 172 1.39 -12.96 -18.46
C LEU A 172 1.31 -11.50 -18.02
N GLN A 173 0.17 -10.83 -18.23
CA GLN A 173 -0.06 -9.50 -17.67
C GLN A 173 -0.81 -9.60 -16.35
N ARG A 174 -0.24 -9.03 -15.28
CA ARG A 174 -0.90 -8.93 -13.97
C ARG A 174 -0.56 -7.64 -13.25
N PHE A 175 -1.44 -7.24 -12.34
CA PHE A 175 -1.17 -6.22 -11.34
C PHE A 175 -0.32 -6.76 -10.19
N GLY A 176 0.40 -5.85 -9.57
CA GLY A 176 1.04 -5.99 -8.28
C GLY A 176 1.53 -4.63 -7.84
N PHE A 177 2.31 -4.55 -6.76
CA PHE A 177 2.78 -3.26 -6.29
C PHE A 177 4.14 -3.35 -5.60
N PHE A 178 4.88 -2.26 -5.70
CA PHE A 178 6.12 -2.07 -4.95
C PHE A 178 5.80 -1.47 -3.59
N VAL A 179 6.58 -1.88 -2.57
CA VAL A 179 6.54 -1.31 -1.22
C VAL A 179 7.84 -0.54 -0.98
N GLU A 180 7.73 0.67 -0.42
CA GLU A 180 8.85 1.53 -0.04
C GLU A 180 9.87 0.77 0.82
N ASP A 181 11.17 0.99 0.54
CA ASP A 181 12.21 0.39 1.38
C ASP A 181 12.21 1.03 2.78
N LYS A 182 12.44 0.21 3.81
CA LYS A 182 12.43 0.67 5.20
C LYS A 182 13.37 1.84 5.46
N LEU A 183 14.56 1.84 4.86
CA LEU A 183 15.52 2.93 5.05
C LEU A 183 15.05 4.21 4.35
N HIS A 184 14.30 4.08 3.25
CA HIS A 184 13.71 5.22 2.55
C HIS A 184 12.54 5.80 3.33
N LEU A 185 11.66 4.94 3.87
CA LEU A 185 10.64 5.35 4.83
C LEU A 185 11.29 6.13 5.96
N ALA A 186 12.28 5.55 6.65
CA ALA A 186 12.97 6.18 7.77
C ALA A 186 13.55 7.55 7.38
N LYS A 187 14.23 7.64 6.23
CA LYS A 187 14.75 8.90 5.69
C LYS A 187 13.64 9.92 5.40
N ARG A 188 12.52 9.51 4.79
CA ARG A 188 11.38 10.37 4.43
C ARG A 188 10.76 11.03 5.66
N ILE A 189 10.61 10.29 6.74
CA ILE A 189 10.07 10.83 8.01
C ILE A 189 11.15 11.49 8.88
N GLY A 190 12.41 11.53 8.43
CA GLY A 190 13.53 12.12 9.17
C GLY A 190 13.95 11.32 10.41
N ARG A 191 13.76 10.00 10.40
CA ARG A 191 13.95 9.07 11.53
C ARG A 191 14.89 7.90 11.17
N HIS A 192 15.16 7.03 12.12
CA HIS A 192 15.93 5.80 11.90
C HIS A 192 15.18 4.56 12.41
N SER A 193 15.46 3.40 11.79
CA SER A 193 14.83 2.14 12.17
C SER A 193 15.45 1.56 13.45
N LEU A 194 14.58 1.12 14.35
CA LEU A 194 14.92 0.48 15.62
C LEU A 194 14.68 -1.03 15.53
N LYS A 195 15.41 -1.81 16.34
CA LYS A 195 15.34 -3.29 16.35
C LYS A 195 15.08 -3.89 17.74
N PHE A 196 14.60 -3.07 18.68
CA PHE A 196 14.30 -3.54 20.03
C PHE A 196 13.16 -4.54 20.01
N ARG A 197 13.40 -5.75 20.54
CA ARG A 197 12.36 -6.77 20.74
C ARG A 197 11.83 -6.70 22.16
N ASN A 198 10.69 -7.33 22.39
CA ASN A 198 9.98 -7.40 23.67
C ASN A 198 9.43 -6.06 24.17
N ILE A 199 9.42 -5.03 23.33
CA ILE A 199 8.74 -3.76 23.61
C ILE A 199 7.24 -3.99 23.78
N LYS A 200 6.62 -3.37 24.78
CA LYS A 200 5.17 -3.41 24.96
C LYS A 200 4.54 -2.23 24.24
N GLN A 201 3.29 -2.38 23.82
CA GLN A 201 2.58 -1.33 23.09
C GLN A 201 2.47 -0.01 23.89
N TYR A 202 2.41 -0.07 25.23
CA TYR A 202 2.43 1.13 26.09
C TYR A 202 3.80 1.83 26.17
N GLN A 203 4.84 1.24 25.56
CA GLN A 203 6.17 1.83 25.39
C GLN A 203 6.40 2.33 23.95
N VAL A 204 5.35 2.31 23.13
CA VAL A 204 5.28 2.97 21.82
C VAL A 204 4.50 4.27 22.02
N LEU A 205 4.78 5.30 21.22
CA LEU A 205 4.09 6.57 21.27
C LEU A 205 2.57 6.37 21.22
N ARG A 206 1.87 6.80 22.27
CA ARG A 206 0.44 6.46 22.51
C ARG A 206 -0.46 6.81 21.33
N LYS A 207 -0.37 8.04 20.80
CA LYS A 207 -1.17 8.48 19.64
C LYS A 207 -0.97 7.56 18.43
N ASN A 208 0.28 7.25 18.09
CA ASN A 208 0.60 6.34 16.98
C ASN A 208 0.05 4.93 17.23
N MET A 209 0.19 4.41 18.46
CA MET A 209 -0.29 3.08 18.79
C MET A 209 -1.81 2.97 18.72
N LEU A 210 -2.54 4.00 19.17
CA LEU A 210 -3.99 4.06 19.10
C LEU A 210 -4.47 4.07 17.64
N VAL A 211 -3.96 4.98 16.80
CA VAL A 211 -4.31 5.06 15.38
C VAL A 211 -4.00 3.75 14.65
N LEU A 212 -2.81 3.17 14.87
CA LEU A 212 -2.44 1.88 14.31
C LEU A 212 -3.43 0.79 14.75
N SER A 213 -3.72 0.69 16.05
CA SER A 213 -4.61 -0.36 16.58
C SER A 213 -6.05 -0.25 16.06
N LEU A 214 -6.58 0.97 15.93
CA LEU A 214 -7.91 1.22 15.37
C LEU A 214 -7.94 0.96 13.87
N PHE A 215 -6.87 1.30 13.14
CA PHE A 215 -6.77 0.97 11.72
C PHE A 215 -6.74 -0.53 11.49
N GLN A 216 -5.91 -1.28 12.24
CA GLN A 216 -5.86 -2.74 12.15
C GLN A 216 -7.21 -3.37 12.52
N TYR A 217 -7.91 -2.79 13.49
CA TYR A 217 -9.28 -3.20 13.81
C TYR A 217 -10.25 -2.93 12.66
N MET A 218 -10.21 -1.74 12.05
CA MET A 218 -11.05 -1.32 10.93
C MET A 218 -10.95 -2.30 9.75
N VAL A 219 -9.73 -2.70 9.39
CA VAL A 219 -9.48 -3.64 8.26
C VAL A 219 -9.55 -5.12 8.67
N GLY A 220 -9.82 -5.41 9.95
CA GLY A 220 -9.95 -6.77 10.49
C GLY A 220 -8.65 -7.57 10.48
N ASN A 221 -7.54 -6.94 10.83
CA ASN A 221 -6.21 -7.57 10.88
C ASN A 221 -5.76 -7.85 12.31
N CYS A 222 -5.47 -9.12 12.59
CA CYS A 222 -4.88 -9.58 13.84
C CYS A 222 -3.46 -10.13 13.69
N ASP A 223 -2.90 -10.20 12.49
CA ASP A 223 -1.57 -10.75 12.21
C ASP A 223 -0.45 -9.72 12.39
N TRP A 224 -0.34 -9.12 13.57
CA TRP A 224 0.71 -8.16 13.91
C TRP A 224 1.07 -8.23 15.40
N ASP A 225 2.34 -7.99 15.75
CA ASP A 225 2.79 -8.02 17.14
C ASP A 225 4.00 -7.09 17.34
N VAL A 226 3.80 -6.03 18.14
CA VAL A 226 4.84 -5.04 18.49
C VAL A 226 5.98 -5.67 19.29
N SER A 227 5.69 -6.57 20.24
CA SER A 227 6.73 -7.22 21.06
C SER A 227 7.63 -8.13 20.22
N ARG A 228 7.06 -8.80 19.21
CA ARG A 228 7.80 -9.72 18.33
C ARG A 228 8.37 -9.05 17.07
N LEU A 229 7.97 -7.81 16.79
CA LEU A 229 8.20 -7.14 15.50
C LEU A 229 7.65 -7.97 14.33
N HIS A 230 6.49 -8.60 14.55
CA HIS A 230 5.77 -9.32 13.51
C HIS A 230 4.87 -8.33 12.79
N ASN A 231 5.10 -8.13 11.48
CA ASN A 231 4.37 -7.17 10.65
C ASN A 231 4.37 -5.73 11.20
N ILE A 232 5.43 -5.40 11.95
CA ILE A 232 5.66 -4.10 12.58
C ILE A 232 7.14 -3.77 12.47
N ASP A 233 7.47 -2.58 11.96
CA ASP A 233 8.77 -1.96 12.14
C ASP A 233 8.69 -0.85 13.20
N LEU A 234 9.75 -0.67 13.97
CA LEU A 234 9.88 0.45 14.90
C LEU A 234 10.78 1.53 14.31
N MET A 235 10.38 2.79 14.52
CA MET A 235 11.15 3.96 14.12
C MET A 235 11.31 4.91 15.30
N SER A 236 12.42 5.62 15.34
CA SER A 236 12.63 6.73 16.29
C SER A 236 11.66 7.87 16.02
N VAL A 237 11.41 8.71 17.02
CA VAL A 237 10.81 10.05 16.81
C VAL A 237 11.90 11.08 17.06
N ASP A 238 12.50 11.05 18.23
CA ASP A 238 13.75 11.73 18.58
C ASP A 238 14.49 10.87 19.62
N GLU A 239 15.60 11.36 20.18
CA GLU A 239 16.42 10.60 21.12
C GLU A 239 15.74 10.34 22.48
N ASN A 240 14.74 11.13 22.86
CA ASN A 240 14.09 11.11 24.17
C ASN A 240 12.62 10.66 24.12
N SER A 241 12.06 10.51 22.93
CA SER A 241 10.67 10.10 22.72
C SER A 241 10.51 8.59 22.61
N LEU A 242 9.32 8.11 23.01
CA LEU A 242 8.92 6.73 22.70
C LEU A 242 8.91 6.51 21.18
N PRO A 243 9.31 5.31 20.70
CA PRO A 243 9.30 5.01 19.28
C PRO A 243 7.88 4.97 18.72
N VAL A 244 7.77 5.05 17.39
CA VAL A 244 6.53 4.75 16.66
C VAL A 244 6.60 3.36 16.05
N ALA A 245 5.45 2.72 15.93
CA ALA A 245 5.24 1.48 15.19
C ALA A 245 4.69 1.79 13.80
N VAL A 246 5.23 1.10 12.80
CA VAL A 246 4.80 1.19 11.40
C VAL A 246 4.39 -0.22 10.93
N PRO A 247 3.10 -0.45 10.64
CA PRO A 247 2.61 -1.73 10.14
C PRO A 247 2.99 -1.98 8.68
N TYR A 248 3.12 -3.24 8.31
CA TYR A 248 3.28 -3.72 6.93
C TYR A 248 2.76 -5.17 6.84
N ASP A 249 2.70 -5.74 5.62
CA ASP A 249 2.11 -7.07 5.34
C ASP A 249 0.61 -7.08 5.71
N PHE A 250 -0.23 -6.55 4.82
CA PHE A 250 -1.68 -6.44 5.02
C PHE A 250 -2.45 -7.54 4.28
N ASP A 251 -1.79 -8.59 3.80
CA ASP A 251 -2.45 -9.71 3.12
C ASP A 251 -3.37 -10.49 4.07
N TRP A 252 -3.07 -10.52 5.37
CA TRP A 252 -3.87 -11.20 6.38
C TRP A 252 -4.96 -10.31 7.02
N CYS A 253 -5.67 -9.53 6.21
CA CYS A 253 -6.80 -8.70 6.64
C CYS A 253 -8.14 -9.34 6.22
N ALA A 254 -9.16 -9.26 7.07
CA ALA A 254 -10.52 -9.68 6.70
C ALA A 254 -11.08 -8.87 5.52
N LEU A 255 -10.68 -7.58 5.38
CA LEU A 255 -11.04 -6.74 4.24
C LEU A 255 -10.47 -7.28 2.90
N VAL A 256 -9.27 -7.87 2.92
CA VAL A 256 -8.65 -8.49 1.72
C VAL A 256 -9.27 -9.84 1.46
N GLY A 257 -9.62 -10.61 2.50
CA GLY A 257 -10.45 -11.81 2.34
C GLY A 257 -9.82 -12.90 1.48
N HIS A 258 -8.48 -13.04 1.52
CA HIS A 258 -7.79 -14.15 0.86
C HIS A 258 -8.39 -15.50 1.25
N GLU A 259 -8.45 -16.47 0.33
CA GLU A 259 -8.96 -17.83 0.65
C GLU A 259 -8.21 -18.51 1.82
N TYR A 260 -6.94 -18.17 2.02
CA TYR A 260 -6.12 -18.70 3.12
C TYR A 260 -6.23 -17.87 4.41
N PHE A 261 -7.01 -16.78 4.40
CA PHE A 261 -7.26 -16.00 5.60
C PHE A 261 -8.01 -16.86 6.61
N VAL A 262 -7.44 -16.95 7.81
CA VAL A 262 -8.09 -17.57 8.96
C VAL A 262 -8.31 -16.48 10.00
N PRO A 263 -9.57 -16.24 10.44
CA PRO A 263 -9.86 -15.32 11.53
C PRO A 263 -9.06 -15.67 12.79
N ASP A 264 -8.71 -14.66 13.59
CA ASP A 264 -8.15 -14.90 14.92
C ASP A 264 -9.12 -15.77 15.74
N PRO A 265 -8.69 -16.90 16.32
CA PRO A 265 -9.57 -17.79 17.09
C PRO A 265 -10.26 -17.13 18.29
N GLN A 266 -9.82 -15.94 18.70
CA GLN A 266 -10.45 -15.14 19.76
C GLN A 266 -11.57 -14.22 19.23
N ILE A 267 -11.83 -14.20 17.92
CA ILE A 267 -13.00 -13.52 17.35
C ILE A 267 -14.22 -14.38 17.63
N ASP A 268 -15.21 -13.78 18.29
CA ASP A 268 -16.54 -14.34 18.42
C ASP A 268 -17.24 -14.29 17.05
N LEU A 269 -17.62 -15.45 16.52
CA LEU A 269 -18.29 -15.58 15.23
C LEU A 269 -19.74 -15.08 15.26
N ASP A 270 -20.34 -14.96 16.44
CA ASP A 270 -21.69 -14.39 16.60
C ASP A 270 -21.64 -12.87 16.79
N ALA A 271 -20.45 -12.28 16.96
CA ALA A 271 -20.32 -10.84 17.12
C ALA A 271 -20.72 -10.13 15.81
N LYS A 272 -21.56 -9.09 15.93
CA LYS A 272 -22.09 -8.30 14.81
C LYS A 272 -21.05 -7.92 13.75
N TYR A 273 -19.84 -7.58 14.18
CA TYR A 273 -18.78 -7.07 13.31
C TYR A 273 -17.57 -7.99 13.17
N GLN A 274 -17.55 -9.16 13.84
CA GLN A 274 -16.49 -10.18 13.79
C GLN A 274 -15.05 -9.63 13.73
N ARG A 275 -14.75 -8.56 14.49
CA ARG A 275 -13.44 -7.89 14.55
C ARG A 275 -12.92 -7.90 15.98
N ARG A 276 -11.62 -8.07 16.16
CA ARG A 276 -10.97 -8.06 17.48
C ARG A 276 -10.04 -6.87 17.64
N TYR A 277 -10.25 -6.10 18.70
CA TYR A 277 -9.33 -5.03 19.07
C TYR A 277 -8.10 -5.60 19.78
N LYS A 278 -6.92 -5.48 19.15
CA LYS A 278 -5.66 -6.07 19.61
C LYS A 278 -4.74 -5.04 20.28
N SER A 279 -5.23 -4.27 21.24
CA SER A 279 -4.42 -3.30 21.97
C SER A 279 -4.81 -3.13 23.45
N TYR A 280 -4.17 -2.17 24.11
CA TYR A 280 -4.43 -1.79 25.49
C TYR A 280 -5.64 -0.87 25.61
N GLN A 281 -6.20 -0.82 26.81
CA GLN A 281 -7.27 0.11 27.14
C GLN A 281 -6.67 1.51 27.31
N TRP A 282 -6.88 2.36 26.31
CA TRP A 282 -6.60 3.79 26.37
C TRP A 282 -7.72 4.54 27.09
N THR A 283 -7.48 5.80 27.43
CA THR A 283 -8.49 6.65 28.06
C THR A 283 -9.67 6.91 27.12
N LYS A 284 -10.81 7.29 27.70
CA LYS A 284 -12.02 7.60 26.92
C LYS A 284 -11.76 8.79 26.00
N GLU A 285 -11.03 9.78 26.51
CA GLU A 285 -10.65 11.00 25.82
C GLU A 285 -9.75 10.68 24.61
N GLU A 286 -8.74 9.83 24.80
CA GLU A 286 -7.87 9.39 23.69
C GLU A 286 -8.66 8.66 22.60
N PHE A 287 -9.56 7.74 22.97
CA PHE A 287 -10.43 7.07 22.00
C PHE A 287 -11.34 8.05 21.26
N GLU A 288 -11.93 9.03 21.94
CA GLU A 288 -12.81 10.00 21.29
C GLU A 288 -12.05 10.84 20.27
N THR A 289 -10.87 11.35 20.64
CA THR A 289 -9.99 12.07 19.71
C THR A 289 -9.62 11.21 18.50
N ALA A 290 -9.32 9.93 18.70
CA ALA A 290 -9.02 9.04 17.59
C ALA A 290 -10.26 8.75 16.73
N PHE A 291 -11.45 8.58 17.30
CA PHE A 291 -12.67 8.39 16.52
C PHE A 291 -13.04 9.63 15.71
N GLU A 292 -12.80 10.82 16.24
CA GLU A 292 -12.94 12.08 15.51
C GLU A 292 -11.97 12.11 14.32
N GLU A 293 -10.69 11.82 14.54
CA GLU A 293 -9.68 11.72 13.46
C GLU A 293 -10.12 10.73 12.38
N PHE A 294 -10.66 9.57 12.74
CA PHE A 294 -11.17 8.60 11.75
C PHE A 294 -12.38 9.11 10.98
N LYS A 295 -13.30 9.81 11.64
CA LYS A 295 -14.50 10.40 11.02
C LYS A 295 -14.13 11.52 10.05
N GLU A 296 -13.13 12.34 10.38
CA GLU A 296 -12.63 13.40 9.50
C GLU A 296 -12.10 12.85 8.17
N HIS A 297 -11.45 11.68 8.18
CA HIS A 297 -10.92 11.05 6.96
C HIS A 297 -11.94 10.16 6.21
N LYS A 298 -13.16 9.98 6.74
CA LYS A 298 -14.15 9.03 6.19
C LYS A 298 -14.37 9.21 4.69
N ASP A 299 -14.63 10.44 4.25
CA ASP A 299 -14.94 10.72 2.85
C ASP A 299 -13.72 10.48 1.94
N GLU A 300 -12.51 10.78 2.43
CA GLU A 300 -11.26 10.50 1.72
C GLU A 300 -11.04 8.99 1.52
N LEU A 301 -11.29 8.17 2.55
CA LEU A 301 -11.25 6.70 2.44
C LEU A 301 -12.28 6.17 1.44
N TYR A 302 -13.49 6.73 1.46
CA TYR A 302 -14.57 6.31 0.57
C TYR A 302 -14.22 6.65 -0.88
N SER A 303 -13.72 7.86 -1.13
CA SER A 303 -13.22 8.29 -2.44
C SER A 303 -12.06 7.43 -2.92
N LEU A 304 -11.11 7.10 -2.03
CA LEU A 304 -9.98 6.23 -2.38
C LEU A 304 -10.43 4.86 -2.90
N ILE A 305 -11.48 4.30 -2.30
CA ILE A 305 -12.05 3.02 -2.74
C ILE A 305 -12.90 3.21 -4.00
N SER A 306 -13.81 4.19 -4.03
CA SER A 306 -14.75 4.40 -5.14
C SER A 306 -14.05 4.73 -6.45
N ASP A 307 -12.96 5.50 -6.37
CA ASP A 307 -12.25 6.03 -7.53
C ASP A 307 -11.16 5.06 -8.03
N PHE A 308 -10.95 3.95 -7.33
CA PHE A 308 -10.00 2.93 -7.73
C PHE A 308 -10.53 2.08 -8.89
N THR A 309 -10.37 2.61 -10.09
CA THR A 309 -10.88 2.03 -11.34
C THR A 309 -10.24 0.70 -11.74
N TYR A 310 -9.15 0.29 -11.10
CA TYR A 310 -8.51 -1.01 -11.32
C TYR A 310 -9.24 -2.17 -10.63
N LEU A 311 -10.17 -1.88 -9.71
CA LEU A 311 -11.10 -2.86 -9.17
C LEU A 311 -12.45 -2.81 -9.91
N GLU A 312 -13.11 -3.95 -10.03
CA GLU A 312 -14.48 -3.99 -10.52
C GLU A 312 -15.44 -3.33 -9.53
N ASN A 313 -16.54 -2.78 -10.05
CA ASN A 313 -17.50 -2.03 -9.24
C ASN A 313 -18.07 -2.83 -8.05
N ASN A 314 -18.40 -4.10 -8.28
CA ASN A 314 -18.92 -4.97 -7.22
C ASN A 314 -17.90 -5.18 -6.09
N ASN A 315 -16.62 -5.27 -6.42
CA ASN A 315 -15.56 -5.42 -5.41
C ASN A 315 -15.38 -4.12 -4.63
N ARG A 316 -15.39 -2.95 -5.29
CA ARG A 316 -15.41 -1.65 -4.60
C ARG A 316 -16.57 -1.52 -3.63
N LEU A 317 -17.79 -1.91 -4.04
CA LEU A 317 -18.98 -1.86 -3.18
C LEU A 317 -18.86 -2.78 -1.95
N LYS A 318 -18.25 -3.97 -2.10
CA LYS A 318 -17.97 -4.86 -0.96
C LYS A 318 -16.99 -4.23 0.03
N LEU A 319 -15.91 -3.62 -0.45
CA LEU A 319 -14.95 -2.92 0.40
C LEU A 319 -15.60 -1.73 1.12
N LEU A 320 -16.41 -0.94 0.41
CA LEU A 320 -17.16 0.18 1.00
C LEU A 320 -18.13 -0.30 2.07
N ALA A 321 -18.87 -1.38 1.84
CA ALA A 321 -19.78 -1.96 2.81
C ALA A 321 -19.04 -2.45 4.07
N TYR A 322 -17.88 -3.11 3.89
CA TYR A 322 -17.07 -3.55 5.01
C TYR A 322 -16.53 -2.36 5.83
N ILE A 323 -16.02 -1.31 5.18
CA ILE A 323 -15.52 -0.13 5.87
C ILE A 323 -16.67 0.66 6.52
N SER A 324 -17.86 0.68 5.93
CA SER A 324 -19.01 1.39 6.51
C SER A 324 -19.45 0.80 7.84
N GLU A 325 -19.34 -0.52 8.03
CA GLU A 325 -19.60 -1.17 9.33
C GLU A 325 -18.72 -0.60 10.45
N PHE A 326 -17.44 -0.32 10.18
CA PHE A 326 -16.55 0.31 11.16
C PHE A 326 -17.00 1.74 11.48
N TYR A 327 -17.43 2.50 10.48
CA TYR A 327 -17.91 3.86 10.69
C TYR A 327 -19.25 3.93 11.42
N GLU A 328 -20.16 3.00 11.15
CA GLU A 328 -21.40 2.83 11.92
C GLU A 328 -21.09 2.50 13.38
N LEU A 329 -20.13 1.60 13.59
CA LEU A 329 -19.62 1.24 14.90
C LEU A 329 -19.10 2.49 15.64
N ILE A 330 -18.06 3.17 15.18
CA ILE A 330 -17.47 4.32 15.93
C ILE A 330 -18.39 5.56 16.03
N SER A 331 -19.53 5.56 15.33
CA SER A 331 -20.57 6.59 15.45
C SER A 331 -21.60 6.27 16.53
N SER A 332 -21.74 5.00 16.95
CA SER A 332 -22.61 4.60 18.06
C SER A 332 -21.95 4.90 19.42
N LYS A 333 -22.61 5.74 20.23
CA LYS A 333 -22.02 6.34 21.46
C LYS A 333 -21.83 5.37 22.64
N SER A 334 -22.50 4.22 22.69
CA SER A 334 -22.45 3.30 23.86
C SER A 334 -21.75 1.98 23.57
N ASP A 335 -22.15 1.28 22.50
CA ASP A 335 -21.91 -0.17 22.38
C ASP A 335 -20.47 -0.50 22.00
N VAL A 336 -19.83 0.43 21.31
CA VAL A 336 -18.50 0.26 20.74
C VAL A 336 -17.42 0.60 21.73
N ARG A 337 -17.66 1.65 22.51
CA ARG A 337 -16.81 2.04 23.63
C ARG A 337 -16.75 0.88 24.62
N ASP A 338 -17.90 0.35 25.01
CA ASP A 338 -17.97 -0.80 25.90
C ASP A 338 -17.30 -2.03 25.30
N TYR A 339 -17.54 -2.35 24.03
CA TYR A 339 -16.93 -3.52 23.40
C TYR A 339 -15.41 -3.40 23.28
N LEU A 340 -14.89 -2.28 22.79
CA LEU A 340 -13.45 -2.06 22.62
C LEU A 340 -12.75 -1.93 23.98
N MET A 341 -13.35 -1.20 24.93
CA MET A 341 -12.74 -0.95 26.24
C MET A 341 -12.82 -2.16 27.18
N LYS A 342 -13.92 -2.95 27.18
CA LYS A 342 -14.04 -4.14 28.04
C LYS A 342 -13.13 -5.28 27.60
N ASN A 343 -12.88 -5.41 26.29
CA ASN A 343 -12.05 -6.49 25.74
C ASN A 343 -10.57 -6.09 25.58
N ALA A 344 -10.21 -4.83 25.82
CA ALA A 344 -8.82 -4.38 25.75
C ALA A 344 -8.02 -4.81 26.99
N LYS A 345 -6.70 -4.98 26.81
CA LYS A 345 -5.80 -5.31 27.92
C LYS A 345 -5.57 -4.08 28.81
N LYS A 346 -5.61 -4.24 30.14
CA LYS A 346 -5.26 -3.16 31.06
C LYS A 346 -3.75 -2.87 31.01
N ILE A 347 -3.40 -1.58 31.04
CA ILE A 347 -2.01 -1.16 31.23
C ILE A 347 -1.60 -1.50 32.67
N PRO A 348 -0.41 -2.08 32.93
CA PRO A 348 0.05 -2.36 34.29
C PRO A 348 0.14 -1.07 35.13
N ASN A 349 -0.37 -1.09 36.37
CA ASN A 349 -0.42 0.09 37.26
C ASN A 349 0.93 0.75 37.59
N ASN A 350 2.05 0.08 37.28
CA ASN A 350 3.41 0.54 37.59
C ASN A 350 4.12 1.15 36.37
N TYR A 351 3.36 1.54 35.35
CA TYR A 351 3.80 2.17 34.11
C TYR A 351 2.87 3.34 33.78
#